data_AF-A0AAF0V4S1-F1
#
_entry.id   AF-A0AAF0V4S1-F1
#
_cell.length_a   1.000
_cell.length_b   1.000
_cell.length_c   1.000
_cell.angle_alpha   90.00
_cell.angle_beta   90.00
_cell.angle_gamma   90.00
#
_symmetry.space_group_name_H-M   'P 1'
#
loop_
_entity.id
_entity.type
_entity.pdbx_description
1 polymer ?
#
loop_
_entity_poly.entity_id
_entity_poly.type
_entity_poly.pdbx_seq_one_letter_code
_entity_poly.pdbx_strand_id
1 'polypeptide(L)'
;MGLSRPWIHVRLVRELEKKFSGKDVIVIATQRILRPPKRGSAAQRPRSRTLTSVHDAILEDVVVPAEIVGKRVRYHVDGSKIMKVFLDPKERNNTEYKLETFSAVYRKLSGKDVVFEFPLTEA
;
A
#
# COMPACT_ATOMS: atom_id res chain seq x y z
N MET A 1 7.00 -13.67 -10.87
CA MET A 1 7.75 -13.90 -9.63
C MET A 1 6.97 -13.17 -8.53
N GLY A 2 5.82 -13.64 -8.05
CA GLY A 2 5.42 -15.02 -7.82
C GLY A 2 6.08 -15.48 -6.53
N LEU A 3 5.27 -15.67 -5.47
CA LEU A 3 5.58 -15.84 -4.03
C LEU A 3 5.40 -14.50 -3.30
N SER A 4 4.41 -14.28 -2.43
CA SER A 4 3.67 -15.18 -1.56
C SER A 4 2.21 -14.76 -1.52
N ARG A 5 1.28 -15.69 -1.79
CA ARG A 5 -0.04 -15.59 -1.17
C ARG A 5 0.20 -15.76 0.32
N PRO A 6 -0.06 -14.78 1.19
CA PRO A 6 0.26 -14.95 2.58
C PRO A 6 -0.90 -15.70 3.21
N TRP A 7 -0.92 -17.01 3.00
CA TRP A 7 -1.93 -17.96 3.50
C TRP A 7 -2.13 -17.86 5.03
N ILE A 8 -1.16 -17.27 5.73
CA ILE A 8 -1.20 -17.03 7.17
C ILE A 8 -1.59 -15.60 7.57
N HIS A 9 -1.62 -14.61 6.65
CA HIS A 9 -1.71 -13.19 7.00
C HIS A 9 -2.97 -12.86 7.79
N VAL A 10 -4.14 -13.23 7.27
CA VAL A 10 -5.44 -12.95 7.90
C VAL A 10 -5.51 -13.57 9.30
N ARG A 11 -5.03 -14.81 9.44
CA ARG A 11 -4.99 -15.50 10.74
C ARG A 11 -4.01 -14.83 11.70
N LEU A 12 -2.81 -14.49 11.23
CA LEU A 12 -1.77 -13.85 12.04
C LEU A 12 -2.23 -12.48 12.53
N VAL A 13 -2.71 -11.62 11.64
CA VAL A 13 -3.21 -10.28 11.98
C VAL A 13 -4.34 -10.38 12.98
N ARG A 14 -5.32 -11.27 12.75
CA ARG A 14 -6.44 -11.47 13.68
C ARG A 14 -5.98 -11.90 15.07
N GLU A 15 -5.03 -12.83 15.17
CA GLU A 15 -4.50 -13.27 16.48
C GLU A 15 -3.66 -12.18 17.16
N LEU A 16 -2.95 -11.34 16.39
CA LEU A 16 -2.23 -10.20 16.94
C LEU A 16 -3.18 -9.11 17.42
N GLU A 17 -4.23 -8.78 16.68
CA GLU A 17 -5.22 -7.77 17.06
C GLU A 17 -5.99 -8.16 18.32
N LYS A 18 -6.29 -9.45 18.50
CA LYS A 18 -6.82 -9.96 19.76
C LYS A 18 -5.89 -9.69 20.95
N LYS A 19 -4.57 -9.85 20.75
CA LYS A 19 -3.55 -9.62 21.79
C LYS A 19 -3.29 -8.13 22.03
N PHE A 20 -3.31 -7.33 20.97
CA PHE A 20 -3.11 -5.89 20.98
C PHE A 20 -4.46 -5.17 20.92
N SER A 21 -5.35 -5.50 21.87
CA SER A 21 -6.73 -5.01 21.93
C SER A 21 -6.86 -3.52 21.59
N GLY A 22 -7.71 -3.21 20.62
CA GLY A 22 -8.00 -1.85 20.16
C GLY A 22 -6.94 -1.23 19.25
N LYS A 23 -5.95 -2.00 18.77
CA LYS A 23 -4.94 -1.53 17.81
C LYS A 23 -5.02 -2.31 16.51
N ASP A 24 -4.98 -1.57 15.40
CA ASP A 24 -4.83 -2.16 14.07
C ASP A 24 -3.40 -2.68 13.88
N VAL A 25 -3.29 -3.88 13.31
CA VAL A 25 -2.00 -4.50 12.98
C VAL A 25 -1.86 -4.64 11.47
N ILE A 26 -0.74 -4.15 10.94
CA ILE A 26 -0.36 -4.24 9.53
C ILE A 26 1.06 -4.80 9.45
N VAL A 27 1.28 -5.77 8.57
CA VAL A 27 2.58 -6.40 8.34
C VAL A 27 3.12 -5.95 6.98
N ILE A 28 4.30 -5.33 6.98
CA ILE A 28 4.91 -4.74 5.77
C ILE A 28 6.33 -5.28 5.64
N ALA A 29 6.77 -5.57 4.42
CA ALA A 29 8.17 -5.91 4.17
C ALA A 29 9.07 -4.67 4.24
N THR A 30 10.24 -4.81 4.87
CA THR A 30 11.24 -3.73 4.86
C THR A 30 11.87 -3.60 3.48
N GLN A 31 11.51 -2.54 2.75
CA GLN A 31 12.04 -2.25 1.41
C GLN A 31 13.14 -1.18 1.44
N ARG A 32 14.22 -1.36 0.67
CA ARG A 32 15.33 -0.40 0.58
C ARG A 32 15.36 0.30 -0.77
N ILE A 33 15.21 1.63 -0.75
CA ILE A 33 15.35 2.48 -1.94
C ILE A 33 16.83 2.76 -2.19
N LEU A 34 17.28 2.51 -3.43
CA LEU A 34 18.62 2.91 -3.87
C LEU A 34 18.54 4.21 -4.66
N ARG A 35 19.50 5.11 -4.46
CA ARG A 35 19.59 6.33 -5.27
C ARG A 35 19.96 5.97 -6.72
N PRO A 36 19.48 6.74 -7.71
CA PRO A 36 19.95 6.58 -9.09
C PRO A 36 21.49 6.67 -9.15
N PRO A 37 22.15 5.83 -9.96
CA PRO A 37 23.59 5.91 -10.16
C PRO A 37 23.99 7.27 -10.73
N LYS A 38 25.18 7.77 -10.37
CA LYS A 38 25.73 8.98 -10.98
C LYS A 38 26.04 8.72 -12.46
N ARG A 39 25.95 9.76 -13.29
CA ARG A 39 26.35 9.67 -14.71
C ARG A 39 27.79 9.13 -14.80
N GLY A 40 27.99 8.11 -15.65
CA GLY A 40 29.29 7.46 -15.85
C GLY A 40 29.59 6.28 -14.91
N SER A 41 28.71 5.93 -13.97
CA SER A 41 28.92 4.74 -13.14
C SER A 41 28.48 3.47 -13.87
N ALA A 42 29.28 2.40 -13.79
CA ALA A 42 28.92 1.07 -14.30
C ALA A 42 27.82 0.37 -13.49
N ALA A 43 27.52 0.85 -12.28
CA ALA A 43 26.53 0.25 -11.40
C ALA A 43 25.11 0.53 -11.90
N GLN A 44 24.36 -0.54 -12.24
CA GLN A 44 22.96 -0.45 -12.61
C GLN A 44 22.06 -0.64 -11.38
N ARG A 45 21.12 0.30 -11.15
CA ARG A 45 20.12 0.14 -10.09
C ARG A 45 19.07 -0.91 -10.49
N PRO A 46 18.80 -1.94 -9.67
CA PRO A 46 17.69 -2.85 -9.90
C PRO A 46 16.34 -2.12 -9.89
N ARG A 47 15.42 -2.49 -10.80
CA ARG A 47 14.10 -1.84 -10.90
C ARG A 47 13.27 -1.95 -9.61
N SER A 48 13.39 -3.08 -8.90
CA SER A 48 12.72 -3.33 -7.62
C SER A 48 13.14 -2.36 -6.49
N ARG A 49 14.31 -1.72 -6.61
CA ARG A 49 14.83 -0.76 -5.61
C ARG A 49 14.68 0.70 -6.05
N THR A 50 13.78 0.96 -7.00
CA THR A 50 13.42 2.31 -7.42
C THR A 50 12.36 2.91 -6.48
N LEU A 51 12.30 4.24 -6.36
CA LEU A 51 11.34 4.92 -5.50
C LEU A 51 9.90 4.51 -5.82
N THR A 52 9.54 4.49 -7.11
CA THR A 52 8.20 4.14 -7.56
C THR A 52 7.86 2.68 -7.26
N SER A 53 8.75 1.74 -7.64
CA SER A 53 8.52 0.31 -7.39
C SER A 53 8.40 -0.02 -5.91
N VAL A 54 9.19 0.63 -5.05
CA VAL A 54 9.10 0.43 -3.59
C VAL A 54 7.81 1.01 -3.04
N HIS A 55 7.37 2.19 -3.50
CA HIS A 55 6.11 2.77 -3.07
C HIS A 55 4.92 1.91 -3.49
N ASP A 56 4.94 1.36 -4.71
CA ASP A 56 3.89 0.45 -5.16
C ASP A 56 3.85 -0.83 -4.33
N ALA A 57 5.01 -1.43 -4.02
CA ALA A 57 5.09 -2.62 -3.18
C ALA A 57 4.60 -2.36 -1.74
N ILE A 58 4.94 -1.21 -1.13
CA ILE A 58 4.43 -0.84 0.19
C ILE A 58 2.91 -0.68 0.15
N LEU A 59 2.38 -0.08 -0.91
CA LEU A 59 0.95 0.14 -1.06
C LEU A 59 0.20 -1.20 -1.17
N GLU A 60 0.75 -2.16 -1.89
CA GLU A 60 0.23 -3.54 -1.97
C GLU A 60 0.31 -4.27 -0.62
N ASP A 61 1.42 -4.17 0.11
CA ASP A 61 1.59 -4.80 1.42
C ASP A 61 0.62 -4.26 2.47
N VAL A 62 0.33 -2.95 2.44
CA VAL A 62 -0.55 -2.28 3.43
C VAL A 62 -1.98 -2.78 3.36
N VAL A 63 -2.49 -3.10 2.17
CA VAL A 63 -3.92 -3.38 1.95
C VAL A 63 -4.29 -4.85 2.03
N VAL A 64 -3.33 -5.76 2.22
CA VAL A 64 -3.58 -7.20 2.37
C VAL A 64 -4.61 -7.42 3.50
N PRO A 65 -5.71 -8.18 3.28
CA PRO A 65 -5.98 -9.08 2.16
C PRO A 65 -6.68 -8.47 0.93
N ALA A 66 -7.10 -7.20 0.97
CA ALA A 66 -7.78 -6.57 -0.14
C ALA A 66 -6.83 -6.36 -1.33
N GLU A 67 -7.33 -6.65 -2.53
CA GLU A 67 -6.61 -6.38 -3.77
C GLU A 67 -6.95 -4.99 -4.30
N ILE A 68 -5.97 -4.34 -4.93
CA ILE A 68 -6.15 -3.03 -5.54
C ILE A 68 -6.67 -3.22 -6.96
N VAL A 69 -7.89 -2.76 -7.20
CA VAL A 69 -8.56 -2.82 -8.51
C VAL A 69 -8.15 -1.64 -9.38
N GLY A 70 -7.83 -0.49 -8.78
CA GLY A 70 -7.45 0.70 -9.54
C GLY A 70 -6.67 1.73 -8.74
N LYS A 71 -5.88 2.53 -9.45
CA LYS A 71 -5.17 3.70 -8.91
C LYS A 71 -5.48 4.89 -9.80
N ARG A 72 -5.97 5.99 -9.23
CA ARG A 72 -6.20 7.26 -9.91
C ARG A 72 -5.48 8.37 -9.16
N VAL A 73 -4.77 9.24 -9.87
CA VAL A 73 -4.16 10.43 -9.25
C VAL A 73 -4.97 11.65 -9.68
N ARG A 74 -5.59 12.31 -8.72
CA ARG A 74 -6.28 13.58 -8.94
C ARG A 74 -5.30 14.72 -8.73
N TYR A 75 -5.23 15.62 -9.69
CA TYR A 75 -4.46 16.85 -9.63
C TYR A 75 -5.44 17.99 -9.33
N HIS A 76 -5.15 18.77 -8.30
CA HIS A 76 -5.90 19.98 -7.98
C HIS A 76 -5.30 21.19 -8.70
N VAL A 77 -6.09 22.25 -8.82
CA VAL A 77 -5.68 23.52 -9.45
C VAL A 77 -4.47 24.13 -8.70
N ASP A 78 -4.40 23.91 -7.39
CA ASP A 78 -3.29 24.36 -6.52
C ASP A 78 -2.00 23.53 -6.70
N GLY A 79 -1.98 22.57 -7.63
CA GLY A 79 -0.84 21.68 -7.89
C GLY A 79 -0.69 20.52 -6.90
N SER A 80 -1.53 20.47 -5.86
CA SER A 80 -1.59 19.33 -4.93
C SER A 80 -2.12 18.08 -5.64
N LYS A 81 -1.66 16.92 -5.17
CA LYS A 81 -1.98 15.61 -5.77
C LYS A 81 -2.54 14.71 -4.70
N ILE A 82 -3.69 14.10 -4.99
CA ILE A 82 -4.30 13.09 -4.12
C ILE A 82 -4.39 11.79 -4.90
N MET A 83 -3.78 10.73 -4.37
CA MET A 83 -3.88 9.40 -4.96
C MET A 83 -5.09 8.67 -4.37
N LYS A 84 -6.05 8.35 -5.24
CA LYS A 84 -7.20 7.51 -4.92
C LYS A 84 -6.89 6.06 -5.31
N VAL A 85 -7.00 5.16 -4.35
CA VAL A 85 -6.78 3.74 -4.52
C VAL A 85 -8.11 3.03 -4.33
N PHE A 86 -8.51 2.25 -5.34
CA PHE A 86 -9.75 1.49 -5.33
C PHE A 86 -9.47 0.05 -4.92
N LEU A 87 -10.09 -0.39 -3.83
CA LEU A 87 -9.99 -1.76 -3.32
C LEU A 87 -11.13 -2.63 -3.88
N ASP A 88 -10.94 -3.95 -3.92
CA ASP A 88 -11.99 -4.89 -4.32
C ASP A 88 -13.19 -4.79 -3.36
N PRO A 89 -14.42 -4.49 -3.85
CA PRO A 89 -15.61 -4.38 -3.01
C PRO A 89 -15.94 -5.66 -2.23
N LYS A 90 -15.45 -6.83 -2.66
CA LYS A 90 -15.66 -8.10 -1.95
C LYS A 90 -15.02 -8.13 -0.56
N GLU A 91 -13.91 -7.41 -0.38
CA GLU A 91 -13.16 -7.36 0.88
C GLU A 91 -13.57 -6.20 1.78
N ARG A 92 -14.63 -5.46 1.42
CA ARG A 92 -15.11 -4.28 2.15
C ARG A 92 -15.38 -4.56 3.62
N ASN A 93 -16.14 -5.61 3.92
CA ASN A 93 -16.51 -5.96 5.30
C ASN A 93 -15.28 -6.26 6.19
N ASN A 94 -14.16 -6.69 5.59
CA ASN A 94 -12.95 -7.06 6.32
C ASN A 94 -11.94 -5.92 6.47
N THR A 95 -12.04 -4.87 5.66
CA THR A 95 -11.00 -3.83 5.56
C THR A 95 -11.50 -2.40 5.75
N GLU A 96 -12.82 -2.17 5.74
CA GLU A 96 -13.42 -0.83 5.86
C GLU A 96 -13.04 -0.12 7.17
N TYR A 97 -12.91 -0.85 8.28
CA TYR A 97 -12.52 -0.26 9.56
C TYR A 97 -11.04 0.17 9.62
N LYS A 98 -10.20 -0.24 8.66
CA LYS A 98 -8.75 0.04 8.64
C LYS A 98 -8.32 1.10 7.63
N LEU A 99 -9.24 1.67 6.84
CA LEU A 99 -8.90 2.57 5.74
C LEU A 99 -8.09 3.79 6.19
N GLU A 100 -8.45 4.37 7.33
CA GLU A 100 -7.71 5.50 7.93
C GLU A 100 -6.29 5.10 8.32
N THR A 101 -6.14 3.90 8.90
CA THR A 101 -4.85 3.34 9.28
C THR A 101 -3.97 3.08 8.06
N PHE A 102 -4.53 2.55 6.97
CA PHE A 102 -3.80 2.36 5.71
C PHE A 102 -3.25 3.69 5.17
N SER A 103 -4.08 4.73 5.15
CA SER A 103 -3.67 6.08 4.72
C SER A 103 -2.58 6.64 5.61
N ALA A 104 -2.72 6.52 6.93
CA ALA A 104 -1.75 7.02 7.90
C ALA A 104 -0.39 6.31 7.77
N VAL A 105 -0.38 4.98 7.65
CA VAL A 105 0.84 4.19 7.51
C VAL A 105 1.54 4.48 6.19
N TYR A 106 0.81 4.52 5.08
CA TYR A 106 1.39 4.84 3.78
C TYR A 106 1.97 6.26 3.76
N ARG A 107 1.27 7.24 4.35
CA ARG A 107 1.78 8.61 4.50
C ARG A 107 3.05 8.65 5.34
N LYS A 108 3.11 7.88 6.43
CA LYS A 108 4.29 7.84 7.31
C LYS A 108 5.52 7.24 6.63
N LEU A 109 5.34 6.19 5.83
CA LEU A 109 6.44 5.49 5.15
C LEU A 109 6.89 6.18 3.85
N SER A 110 5.94 6.77 3.11
CA SER A 110 6.18 7.27 1.75
C SER A 110 6.16 8.80 1.63
N GLY A 111 5.60 9.50 2.61
CA GLY A 111 5.36 10.94 2.57
C GLY A 111 4.27 11.38 1.59
N LYS A 112 3.49 10.45 1.02
CA LYS A 112 2.43 10.75 0.05
C LYS A 112 1.05 10.54 0.65
N ASP A 113 0.13 11.44 0.34
CA ASP A 113 -1.27 11.32 0.73
C ASP A 113 -2.02 10.36 -0.21
N VAL A 114 -2.71 9.39 0.39
CA VAL A 114 -3.52 8.39 -0.30
C VAL A 114 -4.88 8.30 0.38
N VAL A 115 -5.92 8.15 -0.43
CA VAL A 115 -7.29 7.86 0.01
C VAL A 115 -7.68 6.50 -0.56
N PHE A 116 -8.11 5.58 0.32
CA PHE A 116 -8.62 4.28 -0.05
C PHE A 116 -10.15 4.33 -0.12
N GLU A 117 -10.71 3.89 -1.24
CA GLU A 117 -12.15 3.88 -1.51
C GLU A 117 -12.53 2.52 -2.13
N PHE A 118 -13.79 2.13 -2.01
CA PHE A 118 -14.34 1.04 -2.82
C PHE A 118 -15.03 1.67 -4.05
N PRO A 119 -14.92 1.05 -5.24
CA PRO A 119 -15.67 1.52 -6.39
C PRO A 119 -17.16 1.45 -6.08
N LEU A 120 -17.85 2.59 -6.23
CA LEU A 120 -19.31 2.60 -6.28
C LEU A 120 -19.67 1.90 -7.59
N THR A 121 -20.34 0.76 -7.50
CA THR A 121 -20.79 -0.02 -8.65
C THR A 121 -21.51 0.90 -9.63
N GLU A 122 -20.92 1.15 -10.81
CA GLU A 122 -21.72 1.47 -11.99
C GLU A 122 -22.43 0.18 -12.39
N ALA A 123 -23.74 0.31 -12.61
CA ALA A 123 -24.68 -0.75 -12.96
C ALA A 123 -24.26 -1.61 -14.16
#